data_AF-A0A7W1H508-F1
#
_entry.id   AF-A0A7W1H508-F1
#
_cell.length_a   1.000
_cell.length_b   1.000
_cell.length_c   1.000
_cell.angle_alpha   90.00
_cell.angle_beta   90.00
_cell.angle_gamma   90.00
#
_symmetry.space_group_name_H-M   'P 1'
#
loop_
_entity.id
_entity.type
_entity.pdbx_description
1 polymer ?
#
loop_
_entity_poly.entity_id
_entity_poly.type
_entity_poly.pdbx_seq_one_letter_code
_entity_poly.pdbx_strand_id
1 'polypeptide(L)'
;MAVETAATLLERERELTELGNALTEAREGGGRVLLVQAAAGLGKTTLLRAASEAAAEAGFTYLRARASELEQDFAYGCLRQLLEPAVVKLSDSERDRLFEGAASLSKPLFAQTGAPSPSADSSFSILHGLYWLLNNLADEGPVALFVDDLQWSDPESLRFLIFLAPRLDGLPVAVFASTRSGGSVAADLARLAAGPETTLLRPRPLSVEATAALCERSLRASVADEFATACHTATGGNPFFLEALLREAGERGFPT
;
A
#
# COMPACT_ATOMS: atom_id res chain seq x y z
N MET A 1 8.52 -20.85 1.22
CA MET A 1 8.38 -19.76 2.21
C MET A 1 6.97 -19.79 2.74
N ALA A 2 6.79 -19.88 4.06
CA ALA A 2 5.46 -19.76 4.63
C ALA A 2 4.94 -18.33 4.36
N VAL A 3 3.71 -18.22 3.89
CA VAL A 3 3.03 -16.93 3.75
C VAL A 3 2.77 -16.43 5.18
N GLU A 4 3.46 -15.38 5.62
CA GLU A 4 3.19 -14.77 6.92
C GLU A 4 1.74 -14.25 6.91
N THR A 5 0.87 -14.78 7.76
CA THR A 5 -0.49 -14.25 7.94
C THR A 5 -0.46 -13.11 8.95
N ALA A 6 -1.52 -12.29 9.01
CA ALA A 6 -1.65 -11.23 10.01
C ALA A 6 -1.40 -11.73 11.45
N ALA A 7 -1.82 -12.96 11.75
CA ALA A 7 -1.62 -13.64 13.04
C ALA A 7 -0.15 -13.96 13.39
N THR A 8 0.77 -13.80 12.43
CA THR A 8 2.21 -14.05 12.63
C THR A 8 3.03 -12.76 12.74
N LEU A 9 2.41 -11.58 12.63
CA LEU A 9 3.13 -10.31 12.72
C LEU A 9 3.35 -9.94 14.18
N LEU A 10 4.62 -9.74 14.55
CA LEU A 10 5.02 -9.41 15.91
C LEU A 10 4.96 -7.90 16.12
N GLU A 11 4.31 -7.46 17.21
CA GLU A 11 4.22 -6.06 17.63
C GLU A 11 3.64 -5.14 16.53
N ARG A 12 2.59 -5.61 15.86
CA ARG A 12 1.86 -4.90 14.80
C ARG A 12 0.36 -4.75 15.07
N GLU A 13 -0.06 -5.00 16.32
CA GLU A 13 -1.46 -5.05 16.72
C GLU A 13 -2.15 -3.70 16.49
N ARG A 14 -1.45 -2.59 16.80
CA ARG A 14 -1.96 -1.24 16.57
C ARG A 14 -2.17 -0.97 15.08
N GLU A 15 -1.15 -1.22 14.26
CA GLU A 15 -1.24 -0.99 12.82
C GLU A 15 -2.33 -1.84 12.18
N LEU A 16 -2.41 -3.13 12.53
CA LEU A 16 -3.45 -4.03 12.03
C LEU A 16 -4.86 -3.58 12.44
N THR A 17 -5.02 -3.09 13.67
CA THR A 17 -6.29 -2.54 14.16
C THR A 17 -6.70 -1.32 13.35
N GLU A 18 -5.80 -0.36 13.12
CA GLU A 18 -6.11 0.84 12.34
C GLU A 18 -6.43 0.52 10.87
N LEU A 19 -5.72 -0.45 10.29
CA LEU A 19 -5.98 -0.94 8.93
C LEU A 19 -7.36 -1.60 8.82
N GLY A 20 -7.75 -2.41 9.81
CA GLY A 20 -9.08 -3.03 9.88
C GLY A 20 -10.21 -2.03 10.12
N ASN A 21 -10.00 -1.06 11.01
CA ASN A 21 -10.96 0.03 11.26
C ASN A 21 -11.22 0.82 9.99
N ALA A 22 -10.18 1.09 9.19
CA ALA A 22 -10.33 1.81 7.94
C ALA A 22 -11.19 1.08 6.91
N LEU A 23 -11.10 -0.25 6.85
CA LEU A 23 -11.98 -1.06 5.99
C LEU A 23 -13.42 -1.00 6.51
N THR A 24 -13.62 -1.06 7.82
CA THR A 24 -14.97 -0.98 8.42
C THR A 24 -15.61 0.37 8.15
N GLU A 25 -14.89 1.46 8.42
CA GLU A 25 -15.37 2.83 8.21
C GLU A 25 -15.59 3.14 6.72
N ALA A 26 -14.67 2.73 5.84
CA ALA A 26 -14.86 2.91 4.41
C ALA A 26 -16.15 2.24 3.94
N ARG A 27 -16.49 1.03 4.41
CA ARG A 27 -17.76 0.40 4.04
C ARG A 27 -18.99 1.25 4.38
N GLU A 28 -18.91 2.05 5.43
CA GLU A 28 -19.97 2.96 5.88
C GLU A 28 -19.89 4.35 5.21
N GLY A 29 -18.99 4.53 4.24
CA GLY A 29 -18.76 5.79 3.52
C GLY A 29 -17.69 6.69 4.16
N GLY A 30 -17.05 6.27 5.25
CA GLY A 30 -15.95 6.99 5.91
C GLY A 30 -14.60 6.72 5.25
N GLY A 31 -14.51 6.91 3.93
CA GLY A 31 -13.29 6.66 3.17
C GLY A 31 -12.13 7.56 3.62
N ARG A 32 -10.92 7.00 3.71
CA ARG A 32 -9.70 7.73 4.12
C ARG A 32 -8.43 7.12 3.55
N VAL A 33 -7.30 7.83 3.74
CA VAL A 33 -5.96 7.36 3.38
C VAL A 33 -5.24 6.85 4.63
N LEU A 34 -4.62 5.68 4.53
CA LEU A 34 -3.72 5.13 5.53
C LEU A 34 -2.34 5.02 4.92
N LEU A 35 -1.41 5.81 5.44
CA LEU A 35 -0.04 5.85 4.95
C LEU A 35 0.88 5.18 5.96
N VAL A 36 1.47 4.05 5.60
CA VAL A 36 2.47 3.34 6.40
C VAL A 36 3.86 3.89 6.05
N GLN A 37 4.43 4.69 6.95
CA GLN A 37 5.74 5.31 6.78
C GLN A 37 6.77 4.67 7.72
N ALA A 38 7.80 4.06 7.15
CA ALA A 38 8.85 3.40 7.92
C ALA A 38 10.12 3.21 7.10
N ALA A 39 11.25 2.94 7.77
CA ALA A 39 12.49 2.56 7.10
C ALA A 39 12.32 1.27 6.29
N ALA A 40 13.26 1.00 5.38
CA ALA A 40 13.28 -0.27 4.66
C ALA A 40 13.35 -1.45 5.64
N GLY A 41 12.60 -2.52 5.37
CA GLY A 41 12.63 -3.75 6.17
C GLY A 41 11.72 -3.79 7.41
N LEU A 42 11.05 -2.70 7.78
CA LEU A 42 10.15 -2.66 8.96
C LEU A 42 8.74 -3.27 8.75
N GLY A 43 8.52 -3.98 7.64
CA GLY A 43 7.26 -4.72 7.40
C GLY A 43 6.13 -3.93 6.73
N LYS A 44 6.41 -2.80 6.06
CA LYS A 44 5.38 -1.99 5.36
C LYS A 44 4.58 -2.81 4.34
N THR A 45 5.27 -3.49 3.43
CA THR A 45 4.65 -4.38 2.43
C THR A 45 3.85 -5.49 3.08
N THR A 46 4.36 -6.04 4.19
CA THR A 46 3.67 -7.09 4.96
C THR A 46 2.37 -6.58 5.59
N LEU A 47 2.36 -5.36 6.13
CA LEU A 47 1.16 -4.70 6.65
C LEU A 47 0.12 -4.43 5.56
N LEU A 48 0.54 -3.89 4.41
CA LEU A 48 -0.36 -3.68 3.26
C LEU A 48 -0.93 -5.01 2.77
N ARG A 49 -0.12 -6.08 2.75
CA ARG A 49 -0.57 -7.42 2.37
C ARG A 49 -1.62 -7.95 3.36
N ALA A 50 -1.38 -7.85 4.67
CA ALA A 50 -2.36 -8.25 5.68
C ALA A 50 -3.69 -7.47 5.54
N ALA A 51 -3.63 -6.14 5.35
CA ALA A 51 -4.82 -5.33 5.11
C ALA A 51 -5.57 -5.72 3.85
N SER A 52 -4.84 -6.10 2.79
CA SER A 52 -5.45 -6.51 1.53
C SER A 52 -6.07 -7.91 1.56
N GLU A 53 -5.55 -8.81 2.41
CA GLU A 53 -6.18 -10.10 2.73
C GLU A 53 -7.49 -9.86 3.51
N ALA A 54 -7.45 -9.00 4.53
CA ALA A 54 -8.65 -8.60 5.28
C ALA A 54 -9.71 -7.90 4.40
N ALA A 55 -9.29 -7.05 3.46
CA ALA A 55 -10.19 -6.41 2.50
C ALA A 55 -10.90 -7.45 1.62
N ALA A 56 -10.15 -8.45 1.12
CA ALA A 56 -10.72 -9.54 0.33
C ALA A 56 -11.72 -10.38 1.14
N GLU A 57 -11.39 -10.72 2.39
CA GLU A 57 -12.29 -11.46 3.30
C GLU A 57 -13.55 -10.66 3.63
N ALA A 58 -13.45 -9.34 3.73
CA ALA A 58 -14.59 -8.44 3.90
C ALA A 58 -15.39 -8.24 2.59
N GLY A 59 -14.95 -8.76 1.44
CA GLY A 59 -15.65 -8.61 0.16
C GLY A 59 -15.45 -7.26 -0.50
N PHE A 60 -14.33 -6.59 -0.25
CA PHE A 60 -13.92 -5.42 -1.03
C PHE A 60 -13.42 -5.83 -2.41
N THR A 61 -13.70 -5.00 -3.41
CA THR A 61 -12.89 -4.97 -4.63
C THR A 61 -11.55 -4.35 -4.28
N TYR A 62 -10.51 -5.17 -4.13
CA TYR A 62 -9.17 -4.68 -3.82
C TYR A 62 -8.31 -4.56 -5.09
N LEU A 63 -7.65 -3.41 -5.25
CA LEU A 63 -6.81 -3.07 -6.38
C LEU A 63 -5.42 -2.73 -5.87
N ARG A 64 -4.37 -3.21 -6.54
CA ARG A 64 -2.99 -3.06 -6.05
C ARG A 64 -2.05 -2.51 -7.11
N ALA A 65 -1.17 -1.63 -6.67
CA ALA A 65 -0.02 -1.14 -7.39
C ALA A 65 1.21 -1.15 -6.48
N ARG A 66 2.39 -1.23 -7.09
CA ARG A 66 3.68 -1.04 -6.45
C ARG A 66 4.49 -0.11 -7.34
N ALA A 67 4.76 1.08 -6.82
CA ALA A 67 5.57 2.04 -7.53
C ALA A 67 7.02 1.54 -7.64
N SER A 68 7.69 1.94 -8.73
CA SER A 68 9.04 1.50 -9.08
C SER A 68 9.86 2.70 -9.52
N GLU A 69 11.13 2.73 -9.11
CA GLU A 69 12.07 3.78 -9.52
C GLU A 69 12.20 3.87 -11.05
N LEU A 70 12.07 2.74 -11.75
CA LEU A 70 12.15 2.66 -13.21
C LEU A 70 10.92 3.25 -13.92
N GLU A 71 9.81 3.45 -13.21
CA GLU A 71 8.52 3.86 -13.78
C GLU A 71 8.12 5.29 -13.37
N GLN A 72 9.01 6.03 -12.69
CA GLN A 72 8.73 7.41 -12.25
C GLN A 72 8.41 8.37 -13.39
N ASP A 73 9.04 8.17 -14.55
CA ASP A 73 8.82 8.98 -15.75
C ASP A 73 7.66 8.43 -16.63
N PHE A 74 7.04 7.33 -16.22
CA PHE A 74 5.90 6.76 -16.93
C PHE A 74 4.59 7.32 -16.34
N ALA A 75 4.13 8.42 -16.92
CA ALA A 75 2.95 9.14 -16.45
C ALA A 75 1.74 8.21 -16.25
N TYR A 76 1.11 8.33 -15.08
CA TYR A 76 -0.02 7.50 -14.60
C TYR A 76 0.32 6.01 -14.44
N GLY A 77 1.59 5.62 -14.42
CA GLY A 77 2.02 4.22 -14.32
C GLY A 77 1.43 3.49 -13.13
N CYS A 78 1.50 4.10 -11.94
CA CYS A 78 0.92 3.49 -10.73
C CYS A 78 -0.60 3.36 -10.82
N LEU A 79 -1.31 4.37 -11.34
CA LEU A 79 -2.76 4.30 -11.52
C LEU A 79 -3.20 3.29 -12.56
N ARG A 80 -2.45 3.14 -13.65
CA ARG A 80 -2.71 2.10 -14.65
C ARG A 80 -2.58 0.73 -14.01
N GLN A 81 -1.50 0.47 -13.28
CA GLN A 81 -1.32 -0.79 -12.56
C GLN A 81 -2.47 -1.08 -11.58
N LEU A 82 -2.99 -0.04 -10.92
CA LEU A 82 -4.11 -0.13 -9.98
C LEU A 82 -5.44 -0.44 -10.68
N LEU A 83 -5.80 0.31 -11.74
CA LEU A 83 -7.16 0.34 -12.29
C LEU A 83 -7.33 -0.49 -13.57
N GLU A 84 -6.27 -0.68 -14.37
CA GLU A 84 -6.33 -1.42 -15.63
C GLU A 84 -6.81 -2.88 -15.43
N PRO A 85 -6.39 -3.63 -14.38
CA PRO A 85 -6.92 -4.97 -14.13
C PRO A 85 -8.42 -5.03 -13.85
N ALA A 86 -8.99 -3.95 -13.30
CA ALA A 86 -10.44 -3.84 -13.05
C ALA A 86 -11.21 -3.51 -14.33
N VAL A 87 -10.58 -2.82 -15.29
CA VAL A 87 -11.21 -2.40 -16.56
C VAL A 87 -11.11 -3.48 -17.64
N VAL A 88 -9.95 -4.14 -17.75
CA VAL A 88 -9.65 -5.07 -18.86
C VAL A 88 -10.45 -6.37 -18.78
N LYS A 89 -10.80 -6.81 -17.57
CA LYS A 89 -11.55 -8.06 -17.34
C LYS A 89 -13.05 -7.94 -17.64
N LEU A 90 -13.56 -6.72 -17.78
CA LEU A 90 -14.97 -6.46 -18.01
C LEU A 90 -15.35 -6.69 -19.47
N SER A 91 -16.58 -7.16 -19.68
CA SER A 91 -17.22 -7.14 -20.99
C SER A 91 -17.40 -5.69 -21.50
N ASP A 92 -17.64 -5.53 -22.80
CA ASP A 92 -17.77 -4.19 -23.38
C ASP A 92 -18.93 -3.39 -22.77
N SER A 93 -20.05 -4.03 -22.45
CA SER A 93 -21.20 -3.37 -21.81
C SER A 93 -20.94 -2.98 -20.36
N GLU A 94 -20.19 -3.78 -19.60
CA GLU A 94 -19.72 -3.41 -18.25
C GLU A 94 -18.71 -2.26 -18.31
N ARG A 95 -17.80 -2.29 -19.29
CA ARG A 95 -16.83 -1.21 -19.50
C ARG A 95 -17.54 0.10 -19.86
N ASP A 96 -18.55 0.06 -20.72
CA ASP A 96 -19.31 1.24 -21.10
C ASP A 96 -20.06 1.86 -19.92
N ARG A 97 -20.69 1.02 -19.06
CA ARG A 97 -21.29 1.47 -17.80
C ARG A 97 -20.25 2.10 -16.87
N LEU A 98 -19.11 1.44 -16.72
CA LEU A 98 -18.07 1.88 -15.80
C LEU A 98 -17.48 3.24 -16.21
N PHE A 99 -17.39 3.53 -17.51
CA PHE A 99 -16.94 4.83 -18.02
C PHE A 99 -18.08 5.79 -18.39
N GLU A 100 -19.29 5.58 -17.87
CA GLU A 100 -20.42 6.49 -18.11
C GLU A 100 -20.18 7.88 -17.50
N GLY A 101 -20.74 8.91 -18.12
CA GLY A 101 -20.67 10.29 -17.65
C GLY A 101 -19.24 10.83 -17.62
N ALA A 102 -18.87 11.46 -16.50
CA ALA A 102 -17.56 12.10 -16.33
C ALA A 102 -16.40 11.09 -16.27
N ALA A 103 -16.67 9.81 -15.95
CA ALA A 103 -15.65 8.77 -15.96
C ALA A 103 -15.01 8.59 -17.36
N SER A 104 -15.77 8.88 -18.43
CA SER A 104 -15.30 8.84 -19.81
C SER A 104 -14.05 9.69 -20.09
N LEU A 105 -13.82 10.75 -19.30
CA LEU A 105 -12.63 11.60 -19.40
C LEU A 105 -11.33 10.85 -19.10
N SER A 106 -11.40 9.72 -18.38
CA SER A 106 -10.24 8.87 -18.07
C SER A 106 -10.00 7.75 -19.09
N LYS A 107 -10.93 7.50 -20.03
CA LYS A 107 -10.77 6.45 -21.07
C LYS A 107 -9.42 6.49 -21.79
N PRO A 108 -8.85 7.66 -22.17
CA PRO A 108 -7.56 7.71 -22.85
C PRO A 108 -6.41 7.06 -22.06
N LEU A 109 -6.47 7.02 -20.73
CA LEU A 109 -5.45 6.36 -19.91
C LEU A 109 -5.41 4.85 -20.07
N PHE A 110 -6.50 4.24 -20.56
CA PHE A 110 -6.61 2.78 -20.72
C PHE A 110 -6.58 2.37 -22.19
N ALA A 111 -6.42 3.33 -23.12
CA ALA A 111 -6.20 3.03 -24.52
C ALA A 111 -4.80 2.44 -24.72
N GLN A 112 -4.68 1.42 -25.58
CA GLN A 112 -3.42 0.69 -25.84
C GLN A 112 -2.37 1.51 -26.60
N THR A 113 -2.72 2.70 -27.10
CA THR A 113 -1.83 3.54 -27.88
C THR A 113 -1.25 4.65 -27.01
N GLY A 114 0.09 4.69 -26.90
CA GLY A 114 0.87 5.68 -26.16
C GLY A 114 0.46 7.11 -26.52
N ALA A 115 -0.51 7.64 -25.76
CA ALA A 115 -1.05 8.95 -25.96
C ALA A 115 0.02 10.01 -25.63
N PRO A 116 0.05 11.14 -26.37
CA PRO A 116 0.95 12.23 -26.06
C PRO A 116 0.74 12.75 -24.63
N SER A 117 1.82 13.30 -24.05
CA SER A 117 1.79 13.89 -22.71
C SER A 117 0.63 14.90 -22.60
N PRO A 118 -0.29 14.72 -21.63
CA PRO A 118 -1.47 15.56 -21.51
C PRO A 118 -1.09 17.03 -21.20
N SER A 119 -1.79 17.98 -21.82
CA SER A 119 -1.79 19.39 -21.40
C SER A 119 -2.27 19.55 -19.95
N ALA A 120 -2.02 20.71 -19.32
CA ALA A 120 -2.49 20.99 -17.95
C ALA A 120 -4.03 20.85 -17.80
N ASP A 121 -4.81 21.33 -18.77
CA ASP A 121 -6.28 21.23 -18.76
C ASP A 121 -6.76 19.77 -18.94
N SER A 122 -6.06 19.00 -19.76
CA SER A 122 -6.36 17.57 -19.91
C SER A 122 -5.97 16.77 -18.66
N SER A 123 -4.95 17.20 -17.92
CA SER A 123 -4.57 16.57 -16.64
C SER A 123 -5.69 16.67 -15.60
N PHE A 124 -6.31 17.83 -15.41
CA PHE A 124 -7.44 17.95 -14.47
C PHE A 124 -8.66 17.13 -14.92
N SER A 125 -8.95 17.13 -16.22
CA SER A 125 -10.04 16.34 -16.80
C SER A 125 -9.84 14.84 -16.55
N ILE A 126 -8.60 14.36 -16.69
CA ILE A 126 -8.22 12.98 -16.38
C ILE A 126 -8.41 12.67 -14.89
N LEU A 127 -7.94 13.55 -13.98
CA LEU A 127 -8.13 13.37 -12.54
C LEU A 127 -9.61 13.28 -12.17
N HIS A 128 -10.44 14.16 -12.76
CA HIS A 128 -11.88 14.15 -12.56
C HIS A 128 -12.52 12.86 -13.09
N GLY A 129 -12.10 12.40 -14.27
CA GLY A 129 -12.57 11.14 -14.84
C GLY A 129 -12.18 9.93 -14.00
N LEU A 130 -10.96 9.88 -13.48
CA LEU A 130 -10.50 8.80 -12.60
C LEU A 130 -11.26 8.77 -11.28
N TYR A 131 -11.61 9.94 -10.73
CA TYR A 131 -12.46 10.03 -9.54
C TYR A 131 -13.85 9.43 -9.81
N TRP A 132 -14.50 9.81 -10.92
CA TRP A 132 -15.80 9.24 -11.28
C TRP A 132 -15.71 7.76 -11.65
N LEU A 133 -14.59 7.31 -12.23
CA LEU A 133 -14.34 5.90 -12.46
C LEU A 133 -14.31 5.11 -11.14
N LEU A 134 -13.64 5.63 -10.11
CA LEU A 134 -13.67 5.05 -8.77
C LEU A 134 -15.05 5.11 -8.14
N ASN A 135 -15.80 6.19 -8.34
CA ASN A 135 -17.17 6.31 -7.86
C ASN A 135 -18.08 5.24 -8.47
N ASN A 136 -18.02 5.06 -9.79
CA ASN A 136 -18.78 4.02 -10.50
C ASN A 136 -18.34 2.61 -10.07
N LEU A 137 -17.05 2.36 -9.76
CA LEU A 137 -16.62 1.10 -9.15
C LEU A 137 -17.22 0.92 -7.74
N ALA A 138 -17.27 2.00 -6.98
CA ALA A 138 -17.75 2.03 -5.60
C ALA A 138 -19.28 1.81 -5.50
N ASP A 139 -20.02 2.12 -6.56
CA ASP A 139 -21.46 1.84 -6.67
C ASP A 139 -21.78 0.33 -6.72
N GLU A 140 -20.85 -0.49 -7.23
CA GLU A 140 -21.00 -1.96 -7.27
C GLU A 140 -20.59 -2.61 -5.93
N GLY A 141 -19.90 -1.88 -5.05
CA GLY A 141 -19.45 -2.35 -3.76
C GLY A 141 -18.18 -1.63 -3.28
N PRO A 142 -17.75 -1.87 -2.03
CA PRO A 142 -16.65 -1.11 -1.44
C PRO A 142 -15.31 -1.45 -2.10
N VAL A 143 -14.47 -0.43 -2.30
CA VAL A 143 -13.19 -0.52 -3.02
C VAL A 143 -12.02 -0.23 -2.09
N ALA A 144 -10.95 -1.04 -2.17
CA ALA A 144 -9.73 -0.83 -1.41
C ALA A 144 -8.53 -0.72 -2.35
N LEU A 145 -7.87 0.45 -2.35
CA LEU A 145 -6.71 0.74 -3.19
C LEU A 145 -5.44 0.51 -2.36
N PHE A 146 -4.49 -0.26 -2.88
CA PHE A 146 -3.21 -0.52 -2.23
C PHE A 146 -2.05 -0.04 -3.10
N VAL A 147 -1.23 0.88 -2.60
CA VAL A 147 -0.07 1.42 -3.33
C VAL A 147 1.20 1.27 -2.49
N ASP A 148 2.04 0.30 -2.84
CA ASP A 148 3.31 0.10 -2.15
C ASP A 148 4.42 0.97 -2.75
N ASP A 149 5.41 1.31 -1.91
CA ASP A 149 6.60 2.09 -2.27
C ASP A 149 6.29 3.47 -2.92
N LEU A 150 5.24 4.17 -2.45
CA LEU A 150 4.71 5.42 -3.02
C LEU A 150 5.77 6.54 -3.23
N GLN A 151 6.91 6.49 -2.54
CA GLN A 151 8.05 7.38 -2.82
C GLN A 151 8.59 7.30 -4.25
N TRP A 152 8.30 6.21 -4.97
CA TRP A 152 8.71 5.99 -6.35
C TRP A 152 7.57 6.15 -7.36
N SER A 153 6.43 6.70 -6.93
CA SER A 153 5.29 6.94 -7.83
C SER A 153 5.64 8.00 -8.87
N ASP A 154 5.06 7.85 -10.06
CA ASP A 154 5.02 8.94 -11.02
C ASP A 154 4.23 10.15 -10.44
N PRO A 155 4.59 11.39 -10.82
CA PRO A 155 3.97 12.60 -10.27
C PRO A 155 2.46 12.68 -10.51
N GLU A 156 1.97 12.21 -11.65
CA GLU A 156 0.56 12.24 -12.02
C GLU A 156 -0.29 11.33 -11.13
N SER A 157 0.19 10.11 -10.85
CA SER A 157 -0.44 9.18 -9.91
C SER A 157 -0.47 9.73 -8.48
N LEU A 158 0.62 10.35 -8.03
CA LEU A 158 0.65 10.97 -6.70
C LEU A 158 -0.30 12.17 -6.62
N ARG A 159 -0.37 12.99 -7.67
CA ARG A 159 -1.32 14.09 -7.79
C ARG A 159 -2.76 13.61 -7.74
N PHE A 160 -3.08 12.45 -8.32
CA PHE A 160 -4.39 11.84 -8.19
C PHE A 160 -4.71 11.43 -6.76
N LEU A 161 -3.79 10.81 -6.03
CA LEU A 161 -4.04 10.45 -4.62
C LEU A 161 -4.29 11.69 -3.76
N ILE A 162 -3.58 12.80 -4.01
CA ILE A 162 -3.81 14.09 -3.34
C ILE A 162 -5.17 14.69 -3.72
N PHE A 163 -5.58 14.54 -4.98
CA PHE A 163 -6.88 14.99 -5.45
C PHE A 163 -8.03 14.16 -4.86
N LEU A 164 -7.83 12.85 -4.74
CA LEU A 164 -8.79 11.87 -4.24
C LEU A 164 -8.98 12.00 -2.72
N ALA A 165 -7.91 12.14 -1.95
CA ALA A 165 -7.94 12.16 -0.48
C ALA A 165 -9.08 13.00 0.12
N PRO A 166 -9.22 14.32 -0.17
CA PRO A 166 -10.29 15.17 0.39
C PRO A 166 -11.71 14.85 -0.14
N ARG A 167 -11.86 13.83 -0.99
CA ARG A 167 -13.13 13.39 -1.59
C ARG A 167 -13.47 11.95 -1.22
N LEU A 168 -12.70 11.32 -0.33
CA LEU A 168 -12.98 9.97 0.14
C LEU A 168 -14.11 9.94 1.17
N ASP A 169 -14.33 11.05 1.89
CA ASP A 169 -15.49 11.19 2.77
C ASP A 169 -16.79 11.09 1.96
N GLY A 170 -17.69 10.22 2.40
CA GLY A 170 -18.91 9.84 1.68
C GLY A 170 -18.73 8.75 0.61
N LEU A 171 -17.52 8.23 0.38
CA LEU A 171 -17.28 7.15 -0.57
C LEU A 171 -16.91 5.84 0.13
N PRO A 172 -17.39 4.69 -0.38
CA PRO A 172 -16.98 3.40 0.13
C PRO A 172 -15.61 2.97 -0.40
N VAL A 173 -14.62 3.84 -0.25
CA VAL A 173 -13.27 3.69 -0.79
C VAL A 173 -12.22 3.89 0.32
N ALA A 174 -11.36 2.90 0.52
CA ALA A 174 -10.19 3.00 1.40
C ALA A 174 -8.90 3.03 0.58
N VAL A 175 -7.95 3.89 0.94
CA VAL A 175 -6.62 3.93 0.31
C VAL A 175 -5.56 3.55 1.31
N PHE A 176 -4.80 2.51 1.01
CA PHE A 176 -3.66 2.04 1.80
C PHE A 176 -2.39 2.26 1.00
N ALA A 177 -1.48 3.05 1.53
CA ALA A 177 -0.22 3.34 0.88
C ALA A 177 0.96 3.08 1.80
N SER A 178 2.12 2.80 1.22
CA SER A 178 3.36 2.61 1.95
C SER A 178 4.42 3.56 1.42
N THR A 179 5.25 4.10 2.31
CA THR A 179 6.38 4.94 1.91
C THR A 179 7.59 4.79 2.82
N ARG A 180 8.78 5.04 2.29
CA ARG A 180 10.02 5.04 3.09
C ARG A 180 10.10 6.29 3.96
N SER A 181 10.61 6.13 5.18
CA SER A 181 11.03 7.25 6.03
C SER A 181 12.47 7.67 5.68
N GLY A 182 12.72 8.97 5.63
CA GLY A 182 14.05 9.55 5.37
C GLY A 182 14.31 9.85 3.90
N GLY A 183 15.20 10.81 3.65
CA GLY A 183 15.50 11.36 2.31
C GLY A 183 14.68 12.62 1.98
N SER A 184 14.95 13.20 0.81
CA SER A 184 14.13 14.29 0.26
C SER A 184 12.78 13.72 -0.15
N VAL A 185 11.76 13.96 0.67
CA VAL A 185 10.38 13.57 0.33
C VAL A 185 9.87 14.55 -0.72
N ALA A 186 9.33 14.05 -1.83
CA ALA A 186 8.65 14.89 -2.81
C ALA A 186 7.57 15.74 -2.10
N ALA A 187 7.49 17.04 -2.42
CA ALA A 187 6.57 17.96 -1.74
C ALA A 187 5.12 17.47 -1.75
N ASP A 188 4.71 16.82 -2.85
CA ASP A 188 3.39 16.21 -3.02
C ASP A 188 3.15 15.04 -2.04
N LEU A 189 4.15 14.19 -1.79
CA LEU A 189 4.03 13.09 -0.84
C LEU A 189 3.94 13.63 0.59
N ALA A 190 4.69 14.68 0.92
CA ALA A 190 4.58 15.37 2.20
C ALA A 190 3.18 16.00 2.38
N ARG A 191 2.62 16.58 1.31
CA ARG A 191 1.25 17.12 1.31
C ARG A 191 0.20 16.04 1.56
N LEU A 192 0.31 14.87 0.90
CA LEU A 192 -0.58 13.74 1.15
C LEU A 192 -0.47 13.27 2.61
N ALA A 193 0.76 13.11 3.12
CA ALA A 193 1.02 12.65 4.48
C ALA A 193 0.53 13.61 5.58
N ALA A 194 0.47 14.91 5.28
CA ALA A 194 0.00 15.95 6.21
C ALA A 194 -1.49 16.29 6.05
N GLY A 195 -2.19 15.67 5.09
CA GLY A 195 -3.61 15.90 4.85
C GLY A 195 -4.49 15.40 6.01
N PRO A 196 -5.63 16.05 6.29
CA PRO A 196 -6.53 15.65 7.37
C PRO A 196 -7.15 14.27 7.15
N GLU A 197 -7.35 13.87 5.90
CA GLU A 197 -7.90 12.55 5.52
C GLU A 197 -6.86 11.42 5.58
N THR A 198 -5.63 11.72 5.99
CA THR A 198 -4.53 10.76 6.04
C THR A 198 -4.19 10.37 7.47
N THR A 199 -4.40 9.10 7.81
CA THR A 199 -3.87 8.50 9.03
C THR A 199 -2.47 7.95 8.76
N LEU A 200 -1.48 8.50 9.45
CA LEU A 200 -0.09 8.09 9.29
C LEU A 200 0.31 7.03 10.33
N LEU A 201 0.67 5.85 9.86
CA LEU A 201 1.15 4.74 10.67
C LEU A 201 2.68 4.66 10.59
N ARG A 202 3.34 4.56 11.74
CA ARG A 202 4.81 4.47 11.83
C ARG A 202 5.22 3.22 12.62
N PRO A 203 5.24 2.04 11.98
CA PRO A 203 5.68 0.80 12.61
C PRO A 203 7.06 0.99 13.23
N ARG A 204 7.21 0.59 14.49
CA ARG A 204 8.49 0.65 15.20
C ARG A 204 9.33 -0.59 14.90
N PRO A 205 10.67 -0.52 15.03
CA PRO A 205 11.49 -1.72 15.12
C PRO A 205 10.97 -2.65 16.22
N LEU A 206 11.22 -3.95 16.05
CA LEU A 206 10.87 -4.97 17.03
C LEU A 206 11.65 -4.74 18.33
N SER A 207 11.01 -5.01 19.46
CA SER A 207 11.68 -5.14 20.74
C SER A 207 12.68 -6.31 20.76
N VAL A 208 13.44 -6.41 21.85
CA VAL A 208 14.34 -7.55 22.09
C VAL A 208 13.51 -8.83 22.25
N GLU A 209 12.37 -8.74 22.95
CA GLU A 209 11.44 -9.83 23.19
C GLU A 209 10.84 -10.36 21.88
N ALA A 210 10.39 -9.45 21.01
CA ALA A 210 9.89 -9.83 19.68
C ALA A 210 11.00 -10.33 18.75
N THR A 211 12.23 -9.82 18.93
CA THR A 211 13.40 -10.36 18.23
C THR A 211 13.67 -11.80 18.63
N ALA A 212 13.64 -12.11 19.93
CA ALA A 212 13.76 -13.48 20.44
C ALA A 212 12.69 -14.38 19.82
N ALA A 213 11.41 -13.97 19.87
CA ALA A 213 10.31 -14.73 19.29
C ALA A 213 10.50 -14.97 17.78
N LEU A 214 11.03 -14.01 17.02
CA LEU A 214 11.32 -14.20 15.60
C LEU A 214 12.49 -15.16 15.36
N CYS A 215 13.54 -15.08 16.18
CA CYS A 215 14.66 -16.03 16.16
C CYS A 215 14.17 -17.46 16.41
N GLU A 216 13.39 -17.66 17.47
CA GLU A 216 12.87 -18.97 17.85
C GLU A 216 11.99 -19.57 16.77
N ARG A 217 11.11 -18.75 16.19
CA ARG A 217 10.26 -19.15 15.07
C ARG A 217 11.08 -19.58 13.84
N SER A 218 12.12 -18.82 13.52
CA SER A 218 12.95 -19.08 12.33
C SER A 218 13.83 -20.31 12.50
N LEU A 219 14.40 -20.50 13.68
CA LEU A 219 15.29 -21.61 14.02
C LEU A 219 14.53 -22.87 14.48
N ARG A 220 13.24 -22.73 14.81
CA ARG A 220 12.38 -23.77 15.40
C ARG A 220 12.96 -24.36 16.69
N ALA A 221 13.60 -23.53 17.49
CA ALA A 221 14.23 -23.87 18.75
C ALA A 221 14.19 -22.66 19.70
N SER A 222 14.24 -22.88 21.01
CA SER A 222 14.46 -21.79 21.97
C SER A 222 15.85 -21.19 21.78
N VAL A 223 15.98 -19.87 21.93
CA VAL A 223 17.28 -19.19 21.85
C VAL A 223 17.67 -18.62 23.21
N ALA A 224 18.99 -18.51 23.46
CA ALA A 224 19.48 -17.83 24.65
C ALA A 224 19.22 -16.31 24.59
N ASP A 225 18.99 -15.68 25.75
CA ASP A 225 18.75 -14.24 25.85
C ASP A 225 19.93 -13.42 25.29
N GLU A 226 21.17 -13.90 25.48
CA GLU A 226 22.37 -13.27 24.92
C GLU A 226 22.37 -13.29 23.39
N PHE A 227 21.92 -14.40 22.79
CA PHE A 227 21.79 -14.52 21.34
C PHE A 227 20.73 -13.56 20.80
N ALA A 228 19.54 -13.54 21.41
CA ALA A 228 18.49 -12.60 21.02
C ALA A 228 18.92 -11.14 21.14
N THR A 229 19.61 -10.78 22.22
CA THR A 229 20.15 -9.44 22.44
C THR A 229 21.22 -9.06 21.39
N ALA A 230 22.10 -10.00 21.04
CA ALA A 230 23.11 -9.81 20.01
C ALA A 230 22.47 -9.61 18.63
N CYS A 231 21.48 -10.43 18.26
CA CYS A 231 20.70 -10.28 17.04
C CYS A 231 19.94 -8.95 16.99
N HIS A 232 19.28 -8.56 18.07
CA HIS A 232 18.59 -7.28 18.15
C HIS A 232 19.56 -6.11 17.98
N THR A 233 20.71 -6.14 18.65
CA THR A 233 21.75 -5.10 18.55
C THR A 233 22.30 -5.00 17.13
N ALA A 234 22.58 -6.13 16.48
CA ALA A 234 23.11 -6.18 15.12
C ALA A 234 22.12 -5.67 14.07
N THR A 235 20.81 -5.84 14.30
CA THR A 235 19.76 -5.55 13.33
C THR A 235 18.98 -4.27 13.64
N GLY A 236 19.15 -3.73 14.84
CA GLY A 236 18.34 -2.64 15.38
C GLY A 236 16.85 -2.98 15.48
N GLY A 237 16.51 -4.26 15.67
CA GLY A 237 15.11 -4.74 15.68
C GLY A 237 14.44 -4.70 14.30
N ASN A 238 15.21 -4.61 13.21
CA ASN A 238 14.66 -4.63 11.85
C ASN A 238 14.35 -6.07 11.40
N PRO A 239 13.07 -6.44 11.16
CA PRO A 239 12.70 -7.81 10.81
C PRO A 239 13.44 -8.36 9.58
N PHE A 240 13.59 -7.54 8.54
CA PHE A 240 14.24 -7.98 7.30
C PHE A 240 15.73 -8.30 7.52
N PHE A 241 16.45 -7.47 8.28
CA PHE A 241 17.85 -7.73 8.60
C PHE A 241 18.01 -8.93 9.53
N LEU A 242 17.06 -9.11 10.45
CA LEU A 242 17.04 -10.27 11.35
C LEU A 242 16.85 -11.57 10.58
N GLU A 243 15.87 -11.65 9.68
CA GLU A 243 15.68 -12.83 8.84
C GLU A 243 16.88 -13.11 7.92
N ALA A 244 17.51 -12.06 7.37
CA ALA A 244 18.72 -12.21 6.56
C ALA A 244 19.88 -12.77 7.40
N LEU A 245 20.10 -12.22 8.59
CA LEU A 245 21.12 -12.67 9.54
C LEU A 245 20.92 -14.14 9.93
N LEU A 246 19.70 -14.52 10.29
CA LEU A 246 19.37 -15.89 10.71
C LEU A 246 19.54 -16.90 9.58
N ARG A 247 19.17 -16.53 8.35
CA ARG A 247 19.39 -17.36 7.16
C ARG A 247 20.88 -17.63 6.92
N GLU A 248 21.69 -16.59 6.98
CA GLU A 248 23.14 -16.72 6.79
C GLU A 248 23.81 -17.46 7.95
N ALA A 249 23.34 -17.28 9.18
CA ALA A 249 23.83 -18.02 10.34
C ALA A 249 23.56 -19.53 10.23
N GLY A 250 22.36 -19.91 9.76
CA GLY A 250 21.98 -21.29 9.51
C GLY A 250 22.81 -21.96 8.41
N GLU A 251 23.13 -21.23 7.33
CA GLU A 251 23.98 -21.72 6.24
C GLU A 251 25.44 -21.95 6.67
N ARG A 252 25.93 -21.15 7.62
CA ARG A 252 27.32 -21.20 8.11
C ARG A 252 27.53 -22.08 9.34
N GLY A 253 26.47 -22.65 9.92
CA GLY A 253 26.54 -23.56 11.07
C GLY A 253 27.01 -22.89 12.37
N PHE A 254 26.72 -21.59 12.55
CA PHE A 254 27.00 -20.93 13.82
C PHE A 254 26.19 -21.58 14.96
N PRO A 255 26.77 -21.72 16.17
CA PRO A 255 26.01 -22.16 17.32
C PRO A 255 24.90 -21.13 17.59
N THR A 256 23.66 -21.59 17.44
CA THR A 256 22.43 -20.88 17.78
C THR A 256 22.02 -21.17 19.21
#